data_AF-A0A7S2BRN7-F1
#
_entry.id   AF-A0A7S2BRN7-F1
#
_cell.length_a   1.000
_cell.length_b   1.000
_cell.length_c   1.000
_cell.angle_alpha   90.00
_cell.angle_beta   90.00
_cell.angle_gamma   90.00
#
_symmetry.space_group_name_H-M   'P 1'
#
loop_
_entity.id
_entity.type
_entity.pdbx_description
1 polymer ?
#
loop_
_entity_poly.entity_id
_entity_poly.type
_entity_poly.pdbx_seq_one_letter_code
_entity_poly.pdbx_strand_id
1 'polypeptide(L)'
;TDVGKAVTVQGNKIYVDGVHVSDVDPNYSGNQLSTPITCTNEIPGNWGWQGKDCENHARVYVVPQNCFQGVRSDWDEQRFCQQTCFDGGSGFPGDDCSVGWPNLNFVGYICNVRDVVGG
;
A
#
# COMPACT_ATOMS: atom_id res chain seq x y z
N THR A 1 13.74 -12.34 23.93
CA THR A 1 13.76 -11.65 22.62
C THR A 1 12.92 -12.46 21.67
N ASP A 2 12.10 -11.79 20.86
CA ASP A 2 11.19 -12.44 19.90
C ASP A 2 11.83 -12.66 18.52
N VAL A 3 13.11 -12.31 18.36
CA VAL A 3 13.86 -12.59 17.13
C VAL A 3 13.77 -14.09 16.78
N GLY A 4 13.42 -14.37 15.53
CA GLY A 4 13.24 -15.73 14.99
C GLY A 4 11.86 -16.33 15.22
N LYS A 5 11.00 -15.74 16.07
CA LYS A 5 9.62 -16.20 16.25
C LYS A 5 8.77 -15.86 15.04
N ALA A 6 7.79 -16.73 14.76
CA ALA A 6 6.78 -16.46 13.75
C ALA A 6 5.92 -15.27 14.16
N VAL A 7 5.62 -14.39 13.22
CA VAL A 7 4.63 -13.32 13.38
C VAL A 7 3.52 -13.52 12.38
N THR A 8 2.27 -13.49 12.86
CA THR A 8 1.09 -13.57 12.00
C THR A 8 0.14 -12.43 12.29
N VAL A 9 -0.49 -11.92 11.23
CA VAL A 9 -1.60 -10.97 11.32
C VAL A 9 -2.81 -11.64 10.70
N GLN A 10 -3.90 -11.72 11.46
CA GLN A 10 -5.17 -12.29 11.02
C GLN A 10 -6.29 -11.34 11.43
N GLY A 11 -6.96 -10.76 10.44
CA GLY A 11 -7.88 -9.66 10.68
C GLY A 11 -7.16 -8.50 11.39
N ASN A 12 -7.68 -8.07 12.54
CA ASN A 12 -7.08 -7.00 13.33
C ASN A 12 -6.18 -7.48 14.49
N LYS A 13 -5.69 -8.72 14.47
CA LYS A 13 -4.91 -9.29 15.59
C LYS A 13 -3.51 -9.68 15.16
N ILE A 14 -2.54 -9.37 16.02
CA ILE A 14 -1.13 -9.70 15.86
C ILE A 14 -0.78 -10.82 16.83
N TYR A 15 -0.14 -11.86 16.30
CA TYR A 15 0.35 -13.00 17.08
C TYR A 15 1.86 -13.16 16.89
N VAL A 16 2.54 -13.54 17.96
CA VAL A 16 3.96 -13.93 17.97
C VAL A 16 4.04 -15.34 18.53
N ASP A 17 4.56 -16.27 17.72
CA ASP A 17 4.63 -17.70 18.06
C ASP A 17 3.26 -18.28 18.47
N GLY A 18 2.20 -17.82 17.79
CA GLY A 18 0.81 -18.19 18.08
C GLY A 18 0.18 -17.50 19.29
N VAL A 19 0.94 -16.72 20.06
CA VAL A 19 0.43 -15.97 21.21
C VAL A 19 -0.02 -14.58 20.76
N HIS A 20 -1.24 -14.18 21.11
CA HIS A 20 -1.74 -12.82 20.84
C HIS A 20 -0.93 -11.78 21.62
N VAL A 21 -0.44 -10.75 20.93
CA VAL A 21 0.41 -9.71 21.53
C VAL A 21 -0.16 -8.31 21.43
N SER A 22 -0.97 -8.03 20.41
CA SER A 22 -1.58 -6.72 20.19
C SER A 22 -2.71 -6.81 19.18
N ASP A 23 -3.57 -5.80 19.20
CA ASP A 23 -4.55 -5.55 18.15
C ASP A 23 -4.04 -4.43 17.22
N VAL A 24 -4.48 -4.48 15.97
CA VAL A 24 -4.36 -3.42 14.97
C VAL A 24 -5.46 -2.40 15.25
N ASP A 25 -5.12 -1.12 15.34
CA ASP A 25 -6.10 -0.03 15.38
C ASP A 25 -6.76 0.14 14.00
N PRO A 26 -8.05 -0.20 13.84
CA PRO A 26 -8.72 -0.08 12.55
C PRO A 26 -9.10 1.35 12.18
N ASN A 27 -9.07 2.26 13.15
CA ASN A 27 -9.49 3.65 12.97
C ASN A 27 -8.32 4.61 12.78
N TYR A 28 -7.07 4.11 12.79
CA TYR A 28 -5.85 4.90 12.57
C TYR A 28 -5.75 6.10 13.53
N SER A 29 -6.34 5.97 14.71
CA SER A 29 -6.52 7.04 15.69
C SER A 29 -5.37 7.10 16.71
N GLY A 30 -4.76 5.96 17.02
CA GLY A 30 -3.74 5.83 18.06
C GLY A 30 -2.29 5.91 17.58
N ASN A 31 -2.05 5.87 16.26
CA ASN A 31 -0.71 5.75 15.68
C ASN A 31 -0.30 6.89 14.74
N GLN A 32 -1.10 7.98 14.66
CA GLN A 32 -0.87 9.14 13.78
C GLN A 32 -0.74 8.78 12.29
N LEU A 33 -1.15 7.58 11.89
CA LEU A 33 -1.20 7.19 10.49
C LEU A 33 -2.48 7.73 9.86
N SER A 34 -2.44 7.99 8.56
CA SER A 34 -3.65 8.31 7.79
C SER A 34 -4.34 7.02 7.35
N THR A 35 -5.67 7.07 7.23
CA THR A 35 -6.43 5.97 6.62
C THR A 35 -6.02 5.83 5.15
N PRO A 36 -5.81 4.60 4.65
CA PRO A 36 -5.64 4.35 3.23
C PRO A 36 -6.85 4.88 2.45
N ILE A 37 -6.59 5.27 1.21
CA ILE A 37 -7.63 5.76 0.31
C ILE A 37 -8.06 4.65 -0.64
N THR A 38 -9.23 4.80 -1.23
CA THR A 38 -9.64 3.93 -2.34
C THR A 38 -8.96 4.41 -3.62
N CYS A 39 -7.97 3.66 -4.09
CA CYS A 39 -7.33 3.91 -5.36
C CYS A 39 -8.03 3.17 -6.50
N THR A 40 -7.92 3.73 -7.70
CA THR A 40 -8.55 3.16 -8.91
C THR A 40 -7.53 2.91 -10.01
N ASN A 41 -7.93 2.12 -11.01
CA ASN A 41 -7.22 1.96 -12.27
C ASN A 41 -8.00 2.62 -13.41
N GLU A 42 -8.44 3.87 -13.18
CA GLU A 42 -9.04 4.72 -14.20
C GLU A 42 -8.01 4.98 -15.31
N ILE A 43 -8.43 4.80 -16.56
CA ILE A 43 -7.59 4.99 -17.75
C ILE A 43 -7.88 6.34 -18.42
N PRO A 44 -6.91 6.92 -19.15
CA PRO A 44 -7.20 8.04 -20.04
C PRO A 44 -8.25 7.68 -21.09
N GLY A 45 -9.11 8.63 -21.47
CA GLY A 45 -10.23 8.36 -22.38
C GLY A 45 -9.83 7.79 -23.76
N ASN A 46 -8.62 8.10 -24.25
CA ASN A 46 -8.11 7.57 -25.52
C ASN A 46 -7.57 6.13 -25.43
N TRP A 47 -7.41 5.55 -24.23
CA TRP A 47 -6.87 4.21 -24.05
C TRP A 47 -7.89 3.10 -24.28
N GLY A 48 -9.17 3.33 -23.93
CA GLY A 48 -10.21 2.31 -24.06
C GLY A 48 -10.35 1.77 -25.49
N TRP A 49 -10.29 2.65 -26.48
CA TRP A 49 -10.37 2.28 -27.91
C TRP A 49 -9.07 1.69 -28.47
N GLN A 50 -7.95 1.85 -27.75
CA GLN A 50 -6.64 1.33 -28.12
C GLN A 50 -6.35 -0.05 -27.50
N GLY A 51 -7.27 -0.59 -26.69
CA GLY A 51 -7.06 -1.83 -25.94
C GLY A 51 -5.95 -1.69 -24.89
N LYS A 52 -5.75 -0.48 -24.36
CA LYS A 52 -4.75 -0.21 -23.32
C LYS A 52 -5.42 -0.16 -21.97
N ASP A 53 -4.75 -0.72 -20.97
CA ASP A 53 -5.17 -0.74 -19.58
C ASP A 53 -3.99 -0.46 -18.65
N CYS A 54 -4.28 -0.31 -17.37
CA CYS A 54 -3.23 -0.07 -16.38
C CYS A 54 -2.30 -1.28 -16.20
N GLU A 55 -2.82 -2.50 -16.30
CA GLU A 55 -2.06 -3.72 -15.99
C GLU A 55 -1.03 -4.09 -17.06
N ASN A 56 -1.38 -3.98 -18.34
CA ASN A 56 -0.56 -4.37 -19.49
C ASN A 56 0.17 -3.18 -20.12
N HIS A 57 -0.49 -2.03 -20.24
CA HIS A 57 0.12 -0.86 -20.87
C HIS A 57 0.79 0.05 -19.84
N ALA A 58 0.13 0.31 -18.70
CA ALA A 58 0.71 1.22 -17.74
C ALA A 58 1.91 0.62 -17.01
N ARG A 59 1.85 -0.64 -16.59
CA ARG A 59 2.96 -1.29 -15.88
C ARG A 59 4.27 -1.33 -16.67
N VAL A 60 4.21 -1.44 -18.00
CA VAL A 60 5.40 -1.54 -18.87
C VAL A 60 5.91 -0.16 -19.31
N TYR A 61 5.01 0.78 -19.62
CA TYR A 61 5.39 2.05 -20.27
C TYR A 61 5.09 3.31 -19.44
N VAL A 62 4.18 3.25 -18.48
CA VAL A 62 3.65 4.42 -17.74
C VAL A 62 4.08 4.44 -16.29
N VAL A 63 4.20 3.32 -15.59
CA VAL A 63 4.84 3.27 -14.26
C VAL A 63 6.24 3.88 -14.31
N PRO A 64 7.08 3.57 -15.33
CA PRO A 64 8.40 4.19 -15.44
C PRO A 64 8.38 5.65 -15.93
N GLN A 65 7.29 6.17 -16.50
CA GLN A 65 7.31 7.45 -17.22
C GLN A 65 6.27 8.49 -16.79
N ASN A 66 5.12 8.09 -16.26
CA ASN A 66 3.98 8.98 -16.01
C ASN A 66 3.45 8.90 -14.57
N CYS A 67 3.70 7.79 -13.85
CA CYS A 67 3.31 7.66 -12.45
C CYS A 67 4.18 8.50 -11.49
N PHE A 68 5.30 9.06 -11.98
CA PHE A 68 6.13 9.98 -11.20
C PHE A 68 5.51 11.37 -11.20
N GLN A 69 5.34 11.91 -9.99
CA GLN A 69 4.86 13.27 -9.78
C GLN A 69 5.62 14.27 -10.64
N GLY A 70 4.88 15.16 -11.29
CA GLY A 70 5.40 16.29 -12.04
C GLY A 70 5.90 15.93 -13.44
N VAL A 71 5.83 14.66 -13.85
CA VAL A 71 6.21 14.27 -15.21
C VAL A 71 5.09 14.56 -16.21
N ARG A 72 3.83 14.39 -15.80
CA ARG A 72 2.67 14.71 -16.64
C ARG A 72 1.53 15.26 -15.78
N SER A 73 1.26 16.56 -15.90
CA SER A 73 0.27 17.25 -15.05
C SER A 73 -1.13 16.67 -15.22
N ASP A 74 -1.53 16.25 -16.42
CA ASP A 74 -2.82 15.61 -16.66
C ASP A 74 -2.92 14.23 -16.01
N TRP A 75 -1.80 13.53 -15.85
CA TRP A 75 -1.74 12.24 -15.17
C TRP A 75 -1.86 12.40 -13.65
N ASP A 76 -1.17 13.39 -13.08
CA ASP A 76 -1.24 13.73 -11.66
C ASP A 76 -2.62 14.27 -11.26
N GLU A 77 -3.19 15.19 -12.07
CA GLU A 77 -4.48 15.80 -11.80
C GLU A 77 -5.63 14.78 -11.83
N GLN A 78 -5.58 13.85 -12.80
CA GLN A 78 -6.62 12.84 -12.98
C GLN A 78 -6.34 11.55 -12.20
N ARG A 79 -5.15 11.41 -11.61
CA ARG A 79 -4.68 10.20 -10.91
C ARG A 79 -4.88 8.93 -11.74
N PHE A 80 -4.54 8.96 -13.03
CA PHE A 80 -4.70 7.77 -13.88
C PHE A 80 -3.84 6.60 -13.38
N CYS A 81 -4.40 5.38 -13.45
CA CYS A 81 -3.76 4.15 -12.99
C CYS A 81 -3.19 4.22 -11.56
N GLN A 82 -3.83 4.98 -10.67
CA GLN A 82 -3.39 5.20 -9.30
C GLN A 82 -2.96 3.94 -8.55
N GLN A 83 -3.80 2.89 -8.57
CA GLN A 83 -3.46 1.63 -7.89
C GLN A 83 -2.22 0.99 -8.52
N THR A 84 -2.16 0.89 -9.84
CA THR A 84 -1.01 0.30 -10.54
C THR A 84 0.27 1.10 -10.32
N CYS A 85 0.18 2.43 -10.28
CA CYS A 85 1.29 3.31 -9.95
C CYS A 85 1.83 3.03 -8.54
N PHE A 86 0.95 2.91 -7.56
CA PHE A 86 1.30 2.58 -6.18
C PHE A 86 1.92 1.18 -6.06
N ASP A 87 1.31 0.15 -6.66
CA ASP A 87 1.81 -1.23 -6.66
C ASP A 87 3.19 -1.34 -7.34
N GLY A 88 3.46 -0.45 -8.29
CA GLY A 88 4.76 -0.29 -8.96
C GLY A 88 5.81 0.47 -8.16
N GLY A 89 5.49 0.95 -6.94
CA GLY A 89 6.38 1.74 -6.09
C GLY A 89 6.51 3.21 -6.50
N SER A 90 5.64 3.69 -7.38
CA SER A 90 5.61 5.07 -7.89
C SER A 90 4.22 5.67 -7.68
N GLY A 91 3.67 5.55 -6.48
CA GLY A 91 2.37 6.14 -6.13
C GLY A 91 2.43 7.68 -6.16
N PHE A 92 1.27 8.32 -6.36
CA PHE A 92 1.20 9.77 -6.27
C PHE A 92 1.41 10.24 -4.82
N PRO A 93 1.92 11.46 -4.62
CA PRO A 93 2.21 11.97 -3.30
C PRO A 93 0.98 11.97 -2.38
N GLY A 94 1.16 11.41 -1.19
CA GLY A 94 0.12 11.31 -0.17
C GLY A 94 -0.86 10.16 -0.39
N ASP A 95 -0.76 9.41 -1.50
CA ASP A 95 -1.60 8.24 -1.72
C ASP A 95 -1.06 7.05 -0.92
N ASP A 96 -1.93 6.49 -0.10
CA ASP A 96 -1.79 5.14 0.44
C ASP A 96 -2.89 4.28 -0.18
N CYS A 97 -2.53 3.55 -1.24
CA CYS A 97 -3.42 2.60 -1.93
C CYS A 97 -3.33 1.18 -1.35
N SER A 98 -2.77 1.02 -0.15
CA SER A 98 -2.76 -0.27 0.51
C SER A 98 -4.17 -0.67 0.95
N VAL A 99 -4.38 -1.98 1.16
CA VAL A 99 -5.63 -2.49 1.75
C VAL A 99 -5.82 -2.07 3.22
N GLY A 100 -4.80 -1.44 3.81
CA GLY A 100 -4.77 -1.07 5.22
C GLY A 100 -4.43 -2.24 6.15
N TRP A 101 -3.95 -1.89 7.34
CA TRP A 101 -3.62 -2.85 8.39
C TRP A 101 -4.79 -3.78 8.79
N PRO A 102 -6.06 -3.31 8.88
CA PRO A 102 -7.16 -4.18 9.28
C PRO A 102 -7.47 -5.32 8.31
N ASN A 103 -7.10 -5.15 7.04
CA ASN A 103 -7.32 -6.13 5.99
C ASN A 103 -6.04 -6.88 5.60
N LEU A 104 -4.92 -6.62 6.30
CA LEU A 104 -3.65 -7.28 6.05
C LEU A 104 -3.65 -8.68 6.66
N ASN A 105 -3.56 -9.71 5.83
CA ASN A 105 -3.16 -11.04 6.28
C ASN A 105 -1.66 -11.21 6.02
N PHE A 106 -0.90 -11.45 7.08
CA PHE A 106 0.56 -11.55 7.00
C PHE A 106 1.07 -12.78 7.75
N VAL A 107 2.10 -13.41 7.19
CA VAL A 107 2.85 -14.49 7.82
C VAL A 107 4.33 -14.24 7.56
N GLY A 108 5.12 -14.18 8.62
CA GLY A 108 6.55 -13.96 8.54
C GLY A 108 7.28 -14.29 9.82
N TYR A 109 8.50 -13.77 9.95
CA TYR A 109 9.36 -13.98 11.12
C TYR A 109 9.96 -12.65 11.57
N ILE A 110 10.20 -12.51 12.86
CA ILE A 110 10.81 -11.33 13.44
C ILE A 110 12.33 -11.36 13.18
N CYS A 111 12.81 -10.50 12.29
CA CYS A 111 14.23 -10.43 11.93
C CYS A 111 15.07 -9.61 12.92
N ASN A 112 14.46 -8.63 13.59
CA ASN A 112 15.10 -7.76 14.58
C ASN A 112 14.05 -7.20 15.53
N VAL A 113 14.40 -7.02 16.80
CA VAL A 113 13.56 -6.31 17.79
C VAL A 113 14.39 -5.14 18.30
N ARG A 114 13.78 -3.96 18.34
CA ARG A 114 14.35 -2.78 19.00
C ARG A 114 13.45 -2.43 20.17
N ASP A 115 14.04 -2.27 21.34
CA ASP A 115 13.32 -1.73 22.48
C ASP A 115 13.09 -0.24 22.24
N VAL A 116 11.82 0.16 22.14
CA VAL A 116 11.41 1.56 22.24
C VAL A 116 10.71 1.69 23.58
N VAL A 117 11.41 2.25 24.57
CA VAL A 117 10.76 2.73 25.80
C VAL A 117 10.00 4.00 25.46
N GLY A 118 8.73 3.84 25.08
CA GLY A 118 7.79 4.95 24.93
C GLY A 118 7.37 5.46 26.31
N GLY A 119 7.66 6.73 26.60
CA GLY A 119 7.13 7.48 27.73
C GLY A 119 6.02 8.43 27.29
#